data_AF-A0A834IKB4-F1
#
_entry.id   AF-A0A834IKB4-F1
#
_cell.length_a   1.000
_cell.length_b   1.000
_cell.length_c   1.000
_cell.angle_alpha   90.00
_cell.angle_beta   90.00
_cell.angle_gamma   90.00
#
_symmetry.space_group_name_H-M   'P 1'
#
loop_
_entity.id
_entity.type
_entity.pdbx_description
1 polymer ?
#
loop_
_entity_poly.entity_id
_entity_poly.type
_entity_poly.pdbx_seq_one_letter_code
_entity_poly.pdbx_strand_id
1 'polypeptide(L)'
;MSRLTKPPSKSQMRTPSAGKISGTKGESKTDLKKRKVGSKSGKKDVGFELPALSIIGKKKDIKFEDIRKKVIRRNNPEGEDKKQLVNIIKYINQSKPKLKVQEYINLVSKYTSDNGEVLRKVMEDDLTSFRKVVTKVYETMTQDVSDVLVNEQIQTMNFYNERYDVYYEKTLWMISEIYQMIPEFDFERYARDKDQYLNYVSPIPILIKRDADDVDAQKRQEAFHRLQWLKIEGERLAEENKRLQERLNELRQQQANTQTKAELKSHIMEEKMIDLENQEAEKQERLNELQGNLGKAIVRSEAYIRLEGDEPSKGPKAKIEVKIDRKMHHKKKVEWSTDTAIRMEKEAAIRSVKAETAKADERKRERRQFKAPQNLPIMPRDRRSVVPSPFSQPSGSTGQPRMTMLKEKTSQRTVTAVQERRVLRPNSGSCQGKKRNTK
;
A
#
# COMPACT_ATOMS: atom_id res chain seq x y z
N MET A 1 51.24 47.02 40.05
CA MET A 1 51.16 47.24 38.59
C MET A 1 50.39 46.07 37.96
N SER A 2 49.80 46.28 36.78
CA SER A 2 49.03 45.30 35.99
C SER A 2 47.66 44.89 36.56
N ARG A 3 46.58 44.77 35.78
CA ARG A 3 46.22 45.38 34.47
C ARG A 3 44.69 45.27 34.34
N LEU A 4 43.98 46.35 34.01
CA LEU A 4 42.52 46.30 33.75
C LEU A 4 42.23 45.54 32.45
N THR A 5 41.16 44.74 32.45
CA THR A 5 40.45 44.31 31.23
C THR A 5 38.94 44.45 31.41
N LYS A 6 38.28 45.19 30.51
CA LYS A 6 36.84 45.47 30.50
C LYS A 6 36.01 44.24 30.07
N PRO A 7 34.72 44.14 30.48
CA PRO A 7 33.77 43.18 29.91
C PRO A 7 33.26 43.63 28.53
N PRO A 8 32.94 42.70 27.60
CA PRO A 8 32.26 43.00 26.35
C PRO A 8 30.72 43.11 26.50
N SER A 9 30.11 43.85 25.59
CA SER A 9 28.70 44.30 25.63
C SER A 9 27.69 43.33 24.98
N LYS A 10 26.42 43.43 25.43
CA LYS A 10 25.23 42.86 24.76
C LYS A 10 25.16 43.27 23.28
N SER A 11 24.84 42.33 22.37
CA SER A 11 24.32 42.67 21.03
C SER A 11 23.62 41.49 20.33
N GLN A 12 22.32 41.67 20.13
CA GLN A 12 21.49 41.23 19.00
C GLN A 12 21.14 39.73 18.77
N MET A 13 19.82 39.53 18.71
CA MET A 13 19.14 38.39 18.06
C MET A 13 19.53 38.26 16.58
N ARG A 14 19.49 37.03 16.06
CA ARG A 14 19.16 36.75 14.65
C ARG A 14 18.53 35.38 14.49
N THR A 15 17.39 35.34 13.81
CA THR A 15 16.70 34.12 13.35
C THR A 15 17.35 33.58 12.07
N PRO A 16 17.34 32.25 11.83
CA PRO A 16 17.70 31.70 10.53
C PRO A 16 16.49 31.72 9.58
N SER A 17 16.65 32.38 8.44
CA SER A 17 15.66 32.49 7.36
C SER A 17 15.63 31.27 6.43
N ALA A 18 14.46 30.96 5.86
CA ALA A 18 14.30 29.90 4.87
C ALA A 18 15.17 30.10 3.61
N GLY A 19 15.91 29.05 3.22
CA GLY A 19 16.73 29.04 2.01
C GLY A 19 15.94 28.58 0.77
N LYS A 20 15.61 29.52 -0.12
CA LYS A 20 15.26 29.21 -1.52
C LYS A 20 16.53 28.93 -2.32
N ILE A 21 16.54 27.87 -3.11
CA ILE A 21 17.58 27.63 -4.13
C ILE A 21 16.94 27.68 -5.53
N SER A 22 17.09 28.81 -6.21
CA SER A 22 17.25 28.85 -7.67
C SER A 22 18.64 28.31 -8.00
N GLY A 23 18.89 27.51 -9.03
CA GLY A 23 18.37 27.62 -10.40
C GLY A 23 19.55 27.97 -11.31
N THR A 24 20.01 27.02 -12.13
CA THR A 24 21.15 27.18 -13.03
C THR A 24 20.73 27.03 -14.48
N LYS A 25 20.84 28.13 -15.24
CA LYS A 25 20.81 28.11 -16.71
C LYS A 25 22.15 27.61 -17.25
N GLY A 26 22.11 26.88 -18.36
CA GLY A 26 23.24 26.68 -19.26
C GLY A 26 22.82 27.03 -20.70
N GLU A 27 23.43 28.06 -21.28
CA GLU A 27 23.22 28.47 -22.68
C GLU A 27 24.49 28.24 -23.52
N SER A 28 24.33 27.65 -24.71
CA SER A 28 25.12 27.93 -25.93
C SER A 28 24.45 27.19 -27.10
N LYS A 29 23.88 27.86 -28.13
CA LYS A 29 24.54 28.45 -29.32
C LYS A 29 25.31 27.36 -30.10
N THR A 30 25.10 27.08 -31.39
CA THR A 30 24.96 27.91 -32.62
C THR A 30 24.21 27.12 -33.73
N ASP A 31 23.82 27.64 -34.92
CA ASP A 31 23.29 28.95 -35.40
C ASP A 31 22.71 28.75 -36.84
N LEU A 32 22.19 29.81 -37.49
CA LEU A 32 21.83 29.93 -38.93
C LEU A 32 20.59 29.14 -39.43
N LYS A 33 19.72 29.64 -40.35
CA LYS A 33 19.79 30.83 -41.23
C LYS A 33 18.39 31.38 -41.60
N LYS A 34 18.35 32.68 -41.96
CA LYS A 34 17.14 33.50 -42.24
C LYS A 34 16.44 33.24 -43.59
N ARG A 35 15.10 33.40 -43.64
CA ARG A 35 14.28 34.07 -44.70
C ARG A 35 12.81 34.08 -44.23
N LYS A 36 12.17 35.19 -43.81
CA LYS A 36 11.86 36.52 -44.41
C LYS A 36 10.55 36.55 -45.24
N VAL A 37 9.47 36.95 -44.52
CA VAL A 37 8.30 37.76 -44.94
C VAL A 37 7.30 37.17 -45.95
N GLY A 38 6.02 37.14 -45.52
CA GLY A 38 4.82 37.05 -46.36
C GLY A 38 3.57 37.18 -45.49
N SER A 39 3.00 38.38 -45.38
CA SER A 39 1.78 38.63 -44.61
C SER A 39 0.52 38.54 -45.48
N LYS A 40 -0.58 37.98 -44.94
CA LYS A 40 -1.94 38.58 -44.99
C LYS A 40 -3.02 37.72 -44.34
N SER A 41 -3.78 38.37 -43.46
CA SER A 41 -5.22 38.25 -43.19
C SER A 41 -6.03 37.05 -43.71
N GLY A 42 -6.84 36.46 -42.81
CA GLY A 42 -8.08 35.79 -43.21
C GLY A 42 -8.64 34.79 -42.20
N LYS A 43 -9.52 35.24 -41.29
CA LYS A 43 -10.46 34.31 -40.64
C LYS A 43 -11.46 33.83 -41.70
N LYS A 44 -11.52 32.53 -41.96
CA LYS A 44 -12.71 31.83 -42.46
C LYS A 44 -12.76 30.46 -41.82
N ASP A 45 -13.91 30.12 -41.26
CA ASP A 45 -14.21 28.76 -40.83
C ASP A 45 -14.16 27.82 -42.03
N VAL A 46 -13.42 26.72 -41.91
CA VAL A 46 -13.42 25.64 -42.89
C VAL A 46 -14.08 24.45 -42.22
N GLY A 47 -15.35 24.24 -42.52
CA GLY A 47 -16.05 23.01 -42.18
C GLY A 47 -15.34 21.82 -42.82
N PHE A 48 -15.09 20.77 -42.04
CA PHE A 48 -14.44 19.56 -42.53
C PHE A 48 -15.47 18.68 -43.26
N GLU A 49 -15.75 19.00 -44.52
CA GLU A 49 -16.52 18.11 -45.40
C GLU A 49 -15.65 16.93 -45.85
N LEU A 50 -16.12 15.71 -45.56
CA LEU A 50 -15.50 14.49 -46.02
C LEU A 50 -15.65 14.37 -47.56
N PRO A 51 -14.61 13.96 -48.30
CA PRO A 51 -14.71 13.77 -49.73
C PRO A 51 -15.75 12.70 -50.08
N ALA A 52 -16.65 13.01 -51.01
CA ALA A 52 -17.73 12.11 -51.43
C ALA A 52 -17.16 10.80 -52.00
N LEU A 53 -17.35 9.69 -51.27
CA LEU A 53 -16.93 8.35 -51.67
C LEU A 53 -17.88 7.77 -52.74
N SER A 54 -17.82 8.33 -53.96
CA SER A 54 -18.57 7.85 -55.13
C SER A 54 -17.67 7.48 -56.32
N ILE A 55 -16.53 6.83 -56.04
CA ILE A 55 -15.79 6.11 -57.08
C ILE A 55 -16.62 4.90 -57.50
N ILE A 56 -17.44 5.07 -58.54
CA ILE A 56 -18.15 3.98 -59.22
C ILE A 56 -17.12 3.15 -60.00
N GLY A 57 -16.43 2.26 -59.27
CA GLY A 57 -15.53 1.29 -59.85
C GLY A 57 -16.32 0.30 -60.71
N LYS A 58 -16.02 0.28 -62.02
CA LYS A 58 -16.59 -0.72 -62.94
C LYS A 58 -16.25 -2.12 -62.41
N LYS A 59 -17.28 -2.90 -62.08
CA LYS A 59 -17.13 -4.28 -61.59
C LYS A 59 -16.44 -5.13 -62.66
N LYS A 60 -15.14 -5.38 -62.49
CA LYS A 60 -14.51 -6.55 -63.09
C LYS A 60 -14.94 -7.74 -62.25
N ASP A 61 -15.50 -8.77 -62.87
CA ASP A 61 -15.84 -10.01 -62.16
C ASP A 61 -14.56 -10.75 -61.76
N ILE A 62 -14.07 -10.38 -60.59
CA ILE A 62 -12.95 -11.03 -59.94
C ILE A 62 -13.43 -12.42 -59.51
N LYS A 63 -12.96 -13.46 -60.20
CA LYS A 63 -13.18 -14.85 -59.81
C LYS A 63 -12.47 -15.12 -58.48
N PHE A 64 -13.18 -14.91 -57.37
CA PHE A 64 -12.67 -15.09 -56.02
C PHE A 64 -12.16 -16.51 -55.75
N GLU A 65 -12.64 -17.52 -56.47
CA GLU A 65 -12.14 -18.89 -56.40
C GLU A 65 -10.76 -19.06 -57.05
N ASP A 66 -10.51 -18.40 -58.18
CA ASP A 66 -9.18 -18.42 -58.83
C ASP A 66 -8.17 -17.61 -58.02
N ILE A 67 -8.59 -16.52 -57.37
CA ILE A 67 -7.75 -15.81 -56.40
C ILE A 67 -7.53 -16.67 -55.15
N ARG A 68 -8.54 -17.33 -54.58
CA ARG A 68 -8.34 -18.28 -53.47
C ARG A 68 -7.37 -19.40 -53.85
N LYS A 69 -7.53 -20.04 -55.01
CA LYS A 69 -6.61 -21.09 -55.49
C LYS A 69 -5.19 -20.56 -55.73
N LYS A 70 -5.03 -19.33 -56.23
CA LYS A 70 -3.70 -18.70 -56.43
C LYS A 70 -3.06 -18.19 -55.13
N VAL A 71 -3.84 -17.77 -54.14
CA VAL A 71 -3.35 -17.35 -52.81
C VAL A 71 -3.02 -18.57 -51.93
N ILE A 72 -3.84 -19.63 -51.96
CA ILE A 72 -3.53 -20.90 -51.27
C ILE A 72 -2.25 -21.54 -51.84
N ARG A 73 -1.97 -21.38 -53.15
CA ARG A 73 -0.70 -21.81 -53.77
C ARG A 73 0.46 -20.81 -53.62
N ARG A 74 0.26 -19.65 -52.98
CA ARG A 74 1.32 -18.65 -52.69
C ARG A 74 1.57 -18.41 -51.20
N ASN A 75 0.69 -18.88 -50.31
CA ASN A 75 0.83 -18.79 -48.85
C ASN A 75 1.46 -20.04 -48.21
N ASN A 76 2.16 -20.84 -49.01
CA ASN A 76 3.23 -21.70 -48.51
C ASN A 76 4.56 -21.05 -48.94
N PRO A 77 5.20 -20.23 -48.09
CA PRO A 77 6.62 -19.96 -48.29
C PRO A 77 7.38 -21.29 -48.30
N GLU A 78 8.35 -21.42 -49.19
CA GLU A 78 9.19 -22.62 -49.30
C GLU A 78 10.00 -22.78 -48.00
N GLY A 79 9.57 -23.69 -47.12
CA GLY A 79 10.22 -23.94 -45.82
C GLY A 79 9.28 -24.23 -44.64
N GLU A 80 7.99 -23.89 -44.71
CA GLU A 80 7.07 -24.11 -43.57
C GLU A 80 6.41 -25.50 -43.56
N ASP A 81 6.94 -26.39 -42.72
CA ASP A 81 6.41 -27.75 -42.57
C ASP A 81 5.26 -27.82 -41.56
N LYS A 82 4.12 -27.24 -41.96
CA LYS A 82 2.90 -27.05 -41.12
C LYS A 82 2.39 -28.34 -40.47
N LYS A 83 2.67 -29.52 -41.06
CA LYS A 83 2.32 -30.82 -40.47
C LYS A 83 3.17 -31.14 -39.24
N GLN A 84 4.47 -30.84 -39.27
CA GLN A 84 5.37 -31.05 -38.15
C GLN A 84 5.09 -30.10 -37.00
N LEU A 85 4.79 -28.82 -37.29
CA LEU A 85 4.35 -27.86 -36.27
C LEU A 85 3.10 -28.35 -35.51
N VAL A 86 2.10 -28.87 -36.22
CA VAL A 86 0.90 -29.46 -35.59
C VAL A 86 1.24 -30.71 -34.75
N ASN A 87 2.19 -31.54 -35.19
CA ASN A 87 2.65 -32.68 -34.41
C ASN A 87 3.42 -32.27 -33.15
N ILE A 88 4.25 -31.21 -33.22
CA ILE A 88 4.98 -30.65 -32.08
C ILE A 88 4.00 -30.05 -31.06
N ILE A 89 2.98 -29.31 -31.52
CA ILE A 89 1.93 -28.77 -30.63
C ILE A 89 1.13 -29.91 -29.97
N LYS A 90 0.79 -30.97 -30.71
CA LYS A 90 0.17 -32.17 -30.13
C LYS A 90 1.07 -32.86 -29.11
N TYR A 91 2.35 -33.02 -29.41
CA TYR A 91 3.34 -33.60 -28.51
C TYR A 91 3.43 -32.79 -27.21
N ILE A 92 3.55 -31.46 -27.30
CA ILE A 92 3.59 -30.56 -26.13
C ILE A 92 2.30 -30.64 -25.30
N ASN A 93 1.13 -30.70 -25.94
CA ASN A 93 -0.15 -30.81 -25.23
C ASN A 93 -0.39 -32.19 -24.59
N GLN A 94 0.23 -33.24 -25.12
CA GLN A 94 0.16 -34.61 -24.58
C GLN A 94 1.24 -34.87 -23.52
N SER A 95 2.42 -34.27 -23.69
CA SER A 95 3.51 -34.33 -22.75
C SER A 95 3.22 -33.40 -21.57
N LYS A 96 3.05 -33.95 -20.36
CA LYS A 96 2.90 -33.16 -19.13
C LYS A 96 4.18 -32.48 -18.55
N PRO A 97 5.43 -32.66 -19.01
CA PRO A 97 6.56 -32.00 -18.38
C PRO A 97 6.58 -30.51 -18.73
N LYS A 98 7.03 -29.69 -17.78
CA LYS A 98 7.20 -28.23 -17.96
C LYS A 98 8.40 -27.98 -18.88
N LEU A 99 8.18 -27.93 -20.18
CA LEU A 99 9.20 -27.59 -21.18
C LEU A 99 9.74 -26.18 -20.90
N LYS A 100 11.06 -25.97 -21.00
CA LYS A 100 11.62 -24.62 -20.91
C LYS A 100 11.38 -23.88 -22.23
N VAL A 101 11.20 -22.57 -22.16
CA VAL A 101 10.85 -21.80 -23.37
C VAL A 101 11.97 -21.79 -24.41
N GLN A 102 13.24 -21.91 -23.99
CA GLN A 102 14.38 -22.11 -24.89
C GLN A 102 14.31 -23.43 -25.66
N GLU A 103 13.84 -24.50 -25.02
CA GLU A 103 13.63 -25.82 -25.64
C GLU A 103 12.47 -25.75 -26.65
N TYR A 104 11.39 -25.04 -26.29
CA TYR A 104 10.25 -24.78 -27.17
C TYR A 104 10.65 -24.00 -28.44
N ILE A 105 11.41 -22.91 -28.31
CA ILE A 105 11.92 -22.14 -29.45
C ILE A 105 12.77 -23.05 -30.35
N ASN A 106 13.69 -23.85 -29.78
CA ASN A 106 14.58 -24.72 -30.56
C ASN A 106 13.84 -25.88 -31.27
N LEU A 107 12.66 -26.27 -30.78
CA LEU A 107 11.76 -27.22 -31.42
C LEU A 107 10.98 -26.57 -32.58
N VAL A 108 10.43 -25.37 -32.37
CA VAL A 108 9.60 -24.67 -33.37
C VAL A 108 10.43 -24.04 -34.49
N SER A 109 11.62 -23.49 -34.17
CA SER A 109 12.49 -22.77 -35.11
C SER A 109 12.88 -23.58 -36.34
N LYS A 110 12.98 -24.91 -36.23
CA LYS A 110 13.38 -25.78 -37.35
C LYS A 110 12.30 -25.97 -38.41
N TYR A 111 11.06 -25.53 -38.14
CA TYR A 111 9.90 -25.75 -39.00
C TYR A 111 9.16 -24.45 -39.35
N THR A 112 9.70 -23.29 -38.97
CA THR A 112 9.18 -21.96 -39.36
C THR A 112 10.11 -21.31 -40.39
N SER A 113 9.53 -20.53 -41.31
CA SER A 113 10.25 -19.91 -42.44
C SER A 113 11.30 -18.88 -42.02
N ASP A 114 11.20 -18.35 -40.79
CA ASP A 114 12.06 -17.33 -40.19
C ASP A 114 13.11 -17.90 -39.22
N ASN A 115 13.29 -19.23 -39.15
CA ASN A 115 14.09 -19.90 -38.11
C ASN A 115 13.71 -19.50 -36.65
N GLY A 116 12.47 -19.07 -36.45
CA GLY A 116 11.93 -18.58 -35.17
C GLY A 116 12.48 -17.22 -34.74
N GLU A 117 13.01 -16.40 -35.65
CA GLU A 117 13.52 -15.06 -35.35
C GLU A 117 12.42 -14.13 -34.81
N VAL A 118 11.22 -14.14 -35.40
CA VAL A 118 10.08 -13.34 -34.93
C VAL A 118 9.63 -13.83 -33.55
N LEU A 119 9.62 -15.15 -33.33
CA LEU A 119 9.27 -15.74 -32.03
C LEU A 119 10.24 -15.32 -30.93
N ARG A 120 11.56 -15.32 -31.21
CA ARG A 120 12.59 -14.83 -30.28
C ARG A 120 12.42 -13.34 -29.97
N LYS A 121 12.10 -12.53 -30.97
CA LYS A 121 11.92 -11.08 -30.81
C LYS A 121 10.71 -10.75 -29.93
N VAL A 122 9.55 -11.36 -30.19
CA VAL A 122 8.35 -11.19 -29.35
C VAL A 122 8.65 -11.60 -27.90
N MET A 123 9.40 -12.69 -27.71
CA MET A 123 9.83 -13.11 -26.37
C MET A 123 10.81 -12.16 -25.69
N GLU A 124 11.69 -11.48 -26.43
CA GLU A 124 12.58 -10.46 -25.87
C GLU A 124 11.80 -9.19 -25.49
N ASP A 125 10.81 -8.80 -26.29
CA ASP A 125 9.87 -7.72 -25.97
C ASP A 125 9.01 -8.05 -24.73
N ASP A 126 8.55 -9.30 -24.59
CA ASP A 126 7.84 -9.78 -23.38
C ASP A 126 8.75 -9.83 -22.16
N LEU A 127 9.99 -10.34 -22.28
CA LEU A 127 10.95 -10.40 -21.18
C LEU A 127 11.39 -9.00 -20.72
N THR A 128 11.58 -8.05 -21.65
CA THR A 128 11.88 -6.66 -21.30
C THR A 128 10.67 -5.94 -20.70
N SER A 129 9.45 -6.25 -21.15
CA SER A 129 8.21 -5.75 -20.53
C SER A 129 8.01 -6.32 -19.13
N PHE A 130 8.23 -7.62 -18.92
CA PHE A 130 8.21 -8.26 -17.61
C PHE A 130 9.26 -7.65 -16.67
N ARG A 131 10.51 -7.46 -17.13
CA ARG A 131 11.55 -6.75 -16.36
C ARG A 131 11.09 -5.35 -15.93
N LYS A 132 10.52 -4.55 -16.83
CA LYS A 132 9.98 -3.22 -16.50
C LYS A 132 8.87 -3.27 -15.46
N VAL A 133 7.97 -4.25 -15.54
CA VAL A 133 6.90 -4.47 -14.54
C VAL A 133 7.51 -4.86 -13.19
N VAL A 134 8.44 -5.83 -13.16
CA VAL A 134 9.13 -6.26 -11.93
C VAL A 134 9.90 -5.10 -11.29
N THR A 135 10.67 -4.33 -12.07
CA THR A 135 11.38 -3.14 -11.56
C THR A 135 10.41 -2.14 -10.94
N LYS A 136 9.28 -1.83 -11.61
CA LYS A 136 8.27 -0.93 -11.05
C LYS A 136 7.64 -1.47 -9.76
N VAL A 137 7.31 -2.77 -9.69
CA VAL A 137 6.74 -3.38 -8.49
C VAL A 137 7.75 -3.35 -7.32
N TYR A 138 9.02 -3.61 -7.58
CA TYR A 138 10.08 -3.47 -6.59
C TYR A 138 10.29 -2.01 -6.17
N GLU A 139 10.23 -1.06 -7.10
CA GLU A 139 10.35 0.38 -6.84
C GLU A 139 9.20 0.87 -5.96
N THR A 140 7.94 0.53 -6.30
CA THR A 140 6.77 0.86 -5.47
C THR A 140 6.83 0.18 -4.10
N MET A 141 7.17 -1.11 -4.03
CA MET A 141 7.30 -1.81 -2.74
C MET A 141 8.43 -1.22 -1.88
N THR A 142 9.54 -0.80 -2.49
CA THR A 142 10.64 -0.14 -1.79
C THR A 142 10.22 1.24 -1.29
N GLN A 143 9.44 1.98 -2.09
CA GLN A 143 8.88 3.27 -1.70
C GLN A 143 7.87 3.12 -0.54
N ASP A 144 6.92 2.18 -0.63
CA ASP A 144 5.94 1.90 0.43
C ASP A 144 6.64 1.56 1.76
N VAL A 145 7.67 0.71 1.72
CA VAL A 145 8.48 0.38 2.90
C VAL A 145 9.28 1.58 3.40
N SER A 146 9.82 2.41 2.50
CA SER A 146 10.51 3.65 2.85
C SER A 146 9.58 4.64 3.56
N ASP A 147 8.37 4.85 3.03
CA ASP A 147 7.37 5.75 3.59
C ASP A 147 6.88 5.27 4.96
N VAL A 148 6.71 3.96 5.17
CA VAL A 148 6.43 3.39 6.51
C VAL A 148 7.58 3.68 7.48
N LEU A 149 8.82 3.37 7.12
CA LEU A 149 10.00 3.59 7.98
C LEU A 149 10.22 5.07 8.30
N VAL A 150 10.02 5.97 7.34
CA VAL A 150 10.11 7.43 7.56
C VAL A 150 9.01 7.90 8.51
N ASN A 151 7.78 7.39 8.37
CA ASN A 151 6.69 7.71 9.30
C ASN A 151 6.96 7.18 10.73
N GLU A 152 7.49 5.97 10.88
CA GLU A 152 7.92 5.44 12.19
C GLU A 152 9.06 6.28 12.80
N GLN A 153 10.03 6.70 12.00
CA GLN A 153 11.12 7.59 12.44
C GLN A 153 10.59 8.96 12.89
N ILE A 154 9.65 9.56 12.16
CA ILE A 154 9.01 10.82 12.53
C ILE A 154 8.22 10.68 13.84
N GLN A 155 7.41 9.61 14.00
CA GLN A 155 6.69 9.35 15.24
C GLN A 155 7.64 9.17 16.43
N THR A 156 8.72 8.42 16.24
CA THR A 156 9.75 8.19 17.26
C THR A 156 10.45 9.49 17.65
N MET A 157 10.83 10.32 16.66
CA MET A 157 11.45 11.62 16.89
C MET A 157 10.51 12.58 17.65
N ASN A 158 9.25 12.67 17.24
CA ASN A 158 8.25 13.51 17.92
C ASN A 158 8.06 13.07 19.38
N PHE A 159 7.93 11.77 19.63
CA PHE A 159 7.81 11.22 20.99
C PHE A 159 9.01 11.56 21.89
N TYR A 160 10.24 11.50 21.35
CA TYR A 160 11.43 11.91 22.11
C TYR A 160 11.52 13.42 22.32
N ASN A 161 11.11 14.24 21.34
CA ASN A 161 11.07 15.70 21.47
C ASN A 161 10.05 16.14 22.54
N GLU A 162 8.81 15.64 22.48
CA GLU A 162 7.77 15.92 23.49
C GLU A 162 8.25 15.56 24.91
N ARG A 163 8.93 14.41 25.07
CA ARG A 163 9.53 14.04 26.35
C ARG A 163 10.69 14.95 26.74
N TYR A 164 11.57 15.29 25.81
CA TYR A 164 12.70 16.17 26.06
C TYR A 164 12.23 17.52 26.59
N ASP A 165 11.22 18.13 25.94
CA ASP A 165 10.66 19.42 26.34
C ASP A 165 10.06 19.35 27.75
N VAL A 166 9.25 18.31 28.06
CA VAL A 166 8.69 18.10 29.41
C VAL A 166 9.78 17.90 30.47
N TYR A 167 10.84 17.13 30.19
CA TYR A 167 11.95 16.97 31.13
C TYR A 167 12.79 18.23 31.28
N TYR A 168 12.96 19.00 30.20
CA TYR A 168 13.71 20.25 30.18
C TYR A 168 12.99 21.32 31.00
N GLU A 169 11.68 21.51 30.80
CA GLU A 169 10.85 22.38 31.64
C GLU A 169 10.90 21.97 33.12
N LYS A 170 10.74 20.67 33.42
CA LYS A 170 10.84 20.18 34.80
C LYS A 170 12.23 20.43 35.41
N THR A 171 13.29 20.31 34.62
CA THR A 171 14.67 20.57 35.07
C THR A 171 14.89 22.05 35.32
N LEU A 172 14.42 22.94 34.44
CA LEU A 172 14.45 24.38 34.67
C LEU A 172 13.65 24.79 35.92
N TRP A 173 12.48 24.18 36.13
CA TRP A 173 11.68 24.40 37.33
C TRP A 173 12.42 23.98 38.60
N MET A 174 12.97 22.75 38.65
CA MET A 174 13.79 22.28 39.78
C MET A 174 15.02 23.15 40.02
N ILE A 175 15.69 23.63 38.96
CA ILE A 175 16.81 24.59 39.07
C ILE A 175 16.32 25.90 39.70
N SER A 176 15.16 26.43 39.29
CA SER A 176 14.60 27.66 39.85
C SER A 176 14.18 27.50 41.32
N GLU A 177 13.64 26.35 41.70
CA GLU A 177 13.30 26.00 43.08
C GLU A 177 14.57 25.90 43.95
N ILE A 178 15.62 25.24 43.45
CA ILE A 178 16.93 25.19 44.11
C ILE A 178 17.48 26.62 44.31
N TYR A 179 17.43 27.49 43.30
CA TYR A 179 17.88 28.88 43.45
C TYR A 179 17.03 29.72 44.43
N GLN A 180 15.74 29.41 44.62
CA GLN A 180 14.91 30.06 45.65
C GLN A 180 15.20 29.54 47.06
N MET A 181 15.63 28.29 47.18
CA MET A 181 15.91 27.63 48.47
C MET A 181 17.38 27.82 48.92
N ILE A 182 18.29 28.17 48.00
CA ILE A 182 19.67 28.54 48.35
C ILE A 182 19.67 29.96 48.96
N PRO A 183 20.19 30.15 50.19
CA PRO A 183 20.36 31.48 50.77
C PRO A 183 21.40 32.29 49.98
N GLU A 184 21.10 33.54 49.66
CA GLU A 184 22.03 34.45 48.99
C GLU A 184 23.23 34.77 49.90
N PHE A 185 24.45 34.54 49.39
CA PHE A 185 25.67 34.80 50.15
C PHE A 185 26.08 36.28 50.07
N ASP A 186 25.94 36.97 51.19
CA ASP A 186 26.27 38.38 51.39
C ASP A 186 27.72 38.51 51.89
N PHE A 187 28.61 38.86 50.96
CA PHE A 187 30.03 39.05 51.24
C PHE A 187 30.31 40.21 52.19
N GLU A 188 29.50 41.27 52.20
CA GLU A 188 29.71 42.41 53.12
C GLU A 188 29.34 42.04 54.54
N ARG A 189 28.22 41.32 54.73
CA ARG A 189 27.76 40.90 56.04
C ARG A 189 28.62 39.77 56.61
N TYR A 190 29.10 38.85 55.78
CA TYR A 190 30.11 37.86 56.15
C TYR A 190 31.45 38.50 56.57
N ALA A 191 31.87 39.59 55.91
CA ALA A 191 33.11 40.29 56.25
C ALA A 191 33.04 41.08 57.57
N ARG A 192 31.83 41.48 58.02
CA ARG A 192 31.62 42.17 59.29
C ARG A 192 31.46 41.19 60.45
N ASP A 193 30.53 40.25 60.36
CA ASP A 193 30.12 39.37 61.47
C ASP A 193 30.11 37.88 61.06
N LYS A 194 31.29 37.37 60.70
CA LYS A 194 31.51 36.02 60.17
C LYS A 194 30.76 34.91 60.92
N ASP A 195 30.90 34.84 62.24
CA ASP A 195 30.38 33.70 63.02
C ASP A 195 28.86 33.78 63.24
N GLN A 196 28.29 34.98 63.33
CA GLN A 196 26.83 35.15 63.37
C GLN A 196 26.21 34.89 61.99
N TYR A 197 26.86 35.37 60.92
CA TYR A 197 26.39 35.16 59.55
C TYR A 197 26.42 33.68 59.16
N LEU A 198 27.51 32.96 59.48
CA LEU A 198 27.59 31.52 59.24
C LEU A 198 26.50 30.75 60.01
N ASN A 199 26.29 31.04 61.29
CA ASN A 199 25.24 30.39 62.09
C ASN A 199 23.81 30.73 61.62
N TYR A 200 23.61 31.87 60.95
CA TYR A 200 22.32 32.25 60.36
C TYR A 200 22.06 31.54 59.01
N VAL A 201 23.06 31.50 58.14
CA VAL A 201 22.95 30.91 56.78
C VAL A 201 23.03 29.39 56.79
N SER A 202 23.85 28.83 57.68
CA SER A 202 24.00 27.40 57.89
C SER A 202 24.12 27.15 59.40
N PRO A 203 22.97 27.10 60.12
CA PRO A 203 22.98 26.79 61.55
C PRO A 203 23.64 25.43 61.73
N ILE A 204 24.88 25.44 62.22
CA ILE A 204 25.62 24.23 62.55
C ILE A 204 24.75 23.51 63.59
N PRO A 205 24.24 22.31 63.31
CA PRO A 205 23.41 21.61 64.26
C PRO A 205 24.27 21.37 65.50
N ILE A 206 23.96 22.09 66.58
CA ILE A 206 24.51 21.84 67.90
C ILE A 206 24.34 20.35 68.12
N LEU A 207 25.39 19.67 68.55
CA LEU A 207 25.35 18.25 68.87
C LEU A 207 24.48 18.04 70.11
N ILE A 208 23.16 18.11 69.91
CA ILE A 208 22.14 17.66 70.84
C ILE A 208 22.52 16.21 71.13
N LYS A 209 22.88 15.95 72.39
CA LYS A 209 22.98 14.59 72.91
C LYS A 209 21.57 14.02 72.82
N ARG A 210 21.26 13.35 71.71
CA ARG A 210 19.99 12.65 71.54
C ARG A 210 19.93 11.58 72.62
N ASP A 211 18.95 11.67 73.50
CA ASP A 211 18.67 10.59 74.43
C ASP A 211 18.26 9.33 73.65
N ALA A 212 18.51 8.15 74.23
CA ALA A 212 18.28 6.89 73.52
C ALA A 212 16.82 6.73 73.07
N ASP A 213 15.88 7.27 73.86
CA ASP A 213 14.44 7.25 73.57
C ASP A 213 14.07 8.11 72.35
N ASP A 214 14.71 9.26 72.14
CA ASP A 214 14.51 10.11 70.95
C ASP A 214 15.00 9.40 69.68
N VAL A 215 16.13 8.69 69.76
CA VAL A 215 16.66 7.91 68.65
C VAL A 215 15.69 6.79 68.26
N ASP A 216 15.10 6.10 69.23
CA ASP A 216 14.14 5.03 68.97
C ASP A 216 12.75 5.54 68.56
N ALA A 217 12.33 6.72 69.05
CA ALA A 217 11.14 7.42 68.54
C ALA A 217 11.33 7.82 67.06
N GLN A 218 12.49 8.37 66.70
CA GLN A 218 12.81 8.73 65.32
C GLN A 218 12.84 7.49 64.41
N LYS A 219 13.48 6.38 64.83
CA LYS A 219 13.46 5.10 64.07
C LYS A 219 12.03 4.59 63.84
N ARG A 220 11.14 4.68 64.84
CA ARG A 220 9.73 4.28 64.69
C ARG A 220 9.01 5.18 63.67
N GLN A 221 9.27 6.48 63.67
CA GLN A 221 8.72 7.42 62.70
C GLN A 221 9.23 7.15 61.28
N GLU A 222 10.53 6.92 61.11
CA GLU A 222 11.14 6.55 59.82
C GLU A 222 10.59 5.22 59.29
N ALA A 223 10.45 4.21 60.16
CA ALA A 223 9.82 2.93 59.82
C ALA A 223 8.35 3.08 59.41
N PHE A 224 7.60 3.94 60.11
CA PHE A 224 6.20 4.25 59.78
C PHE A 224 6.06 4.94 58.42
N HIS A 225 6.87 5.97 58.15
CA HIS A 225 6.89 6.65 56.85
C HIS A 225 7.29 5.71 55.71
N ARG A 226 8.29 4.84 55.94
CA ARG A 226 8.68 3.80 54.97
C ARG A 226 7.55 2.80 54.71
N LEU A 227 6.80 2.40 55.74
CA LEU A 227 5.64 1.52 55.60
C LEU A 227 4.49 2.20 54.84
N GLN A 228 4.20 3.47 55.12
CA GLN A 228 3.23 4.26 54.36
C GLN A 228 3.63 4.39 52.88
N TRP A 229 4.90 4.70 52.61
CA TRP A 229 5.42 4.78 51.24
C TRP A 229 5.29 3.45 50.50
N LEU A 230 5.66 2.33 51.13
CA LEU A 230 5.48 0.99 50.56
C LEU A 230 4.01 0.64 50.29
N LYS A 231 3.10 1.10 51.15
CA LYS A 231 1.66 0.92 50.96
C LYS A 231 1.14 1.71 49.75
N ILE A 232 1.50 3.00 49.65
CA ILE A 232 1.13 3.87 48.53
C ILE A 232 1.69 3.33 47.21
N GLU A 233 2.96 2.89 47.20
CA GLU A 233 3.57 2.31 46.00
C GLU A 233 2.92 0.96 45.62
N GLY A 234 2.53 0.15 46.61
CA GLY A 234 1.74 -1.07 46.39
C GLY A 234 0.37 -0.79 45.78
N GLU A 235 -0.34 0.24 46.26
CA GLU A 235 -1.61 0.72 45.70
C GLU A 235 -1.42 1.24 44.27
N ARG A 236 -0.38 2.05 44.01
CA ARG A 236 -0.01 2.55 42.68
C ARG A 236 0.24 1.41 41.68
N LEU A 237 0.99 0.39 42.09
CA LEU A 237 1.27 -0.79 41.27
C LEU A 237 0.02 -1.66 41.05
N ALA A 238 -0.91 -1.71 42.00
CA ALA A 238 -2.20 -2.38 41.83
C ALA A 238 -3.09 -1.65 40.81
N GLU A 239 -3.15 -0.32 40.85
CA GLU A 239 -3.86 0.50 39.85
C GLU A 239 -3.23 0.39 38.45
N GLU A 240 -1.90 0.38 38.35
CA GLU A 240 -1.19 0.19 37.09
C GLU A 240 -1.48 -1.20 36.50
N ASN A 241 -1.42 -2.26 37.31
CA ASN A 241 -1.82 -3.60 36.90
C ASN A 241 -3.29 -3.67 36.46
N LYS A 242 -4.21 -2.98 37.16
CA LYS A 242 -5.62 -2.90 36.78
C LYS A 242 -5.79 -2.26 35.40
N ARG A 243 -5.16 -1.11 35.14
CA ARG A 243 -5.15 -0.46 33.82
C ARG A 243 -4.58 -1.36 32.72
N LEU A 244 -3.51 -2.10 33.01
CA LEU A 244 -2.92 -3.05 32.07
C LEU A 244 -3.87 -4.23 31.78
N GLN A 245 -4.61 -4.73 32.77
CA GLN A 245 -5.65 -5.76 32.58
C GLN A 245 -6.83 -5.24 31.77
N GLU A 246 -7.31 -4.03 32.04
CA GLU A 246 -8.35 -3.35 31.26
C GLU A 246 -7.90 -3.22 29.79
N ARG A 247 -6.70 -2.71 29.54
CA ARG A 247 -6.13 -2.58 28.19
C ARG A 247 -5.94 -3.93 27.48
N LEU A 248 -5.55 -4.97 28.21
CA LEU A 248 -5.43 -6.32 27.66
C LEU A 248 -6.80 -6.89 27.26
N ASN A 249 -7.85 -6.60 28.04
CA ASN A 249 -9.22 -6.98 27.70
C ASN A 249 -9.76 -6.20 26.48
N GLU A 250 -9.47 -4.89 26.37
CA GLU A 250 -9.77 -4.12 25.15
C GLU A 250 -9.11 -4.74 23.91
N LEU A 251 -7.83 -5.09 23.99
CA LEU A 251 -7.09 -5.70 22.87
C LEU A 251 -7.66 -7.08 22.50
N ARG A 252 -8.03 -7.91 23.48
CA ARG A 252 -8.74 -9.18 23.22
C ARG A 252 -10.09 -8.95 22.52
N GLN A 253 -10.86 -7.93 22.95
CA GLN A 253 -12.14 -7.60 22.33
C GLN A 253 -11.95 -7.09 20.89
N GLN A 254 -10.93 -6.26 20.64
CA GLN A 254 -10.56 -5.83 19.30
C GLN A 254 -10.15 -7.02 18.42
N GLN A 255 -9.34 -7.95 18.94
CA GLN A 255 -8.94 -9.17 18.24
C GLN A 255 -10.16 -10.03 17.86
N ALA A 256 -11.06 -10.32 18.81
CA ALA A 256 -12.30 -11.06 18.55
C ALA A 256 -13.19 -10.35 17.51
N ASN A 257 -13.31 -9.02 17.58
CA ASN A 257 -14.03 -8.21 16.59
C ASN A 257 -13.36 -8.20 15.20
N THR A 258 -12.05 -8.42 15.10
CA THR A 258 -11.37 -8.58 13.81
C THR A 258 -11.53 -9.99 13.24
N GLN A 259 -11.54 -11.02 14.08
CA GLN A 259 -11.76 -12.41 13.69
C GLN A 259 -13.18 -12.60 13.13
N THR A 260 -14.22 -12.18 13.85
CA THR A 260 -15.62 -12.28 13.37
C THR A 260 -15.85 -11.50 12.07
N LYS A 261 -15.19 -10.35 11.89
CA LYS A 261 -15.21 -9.61 10.61
C LYS A 261 -14.46 -10.32 9.48
N ALA A 262 -13.43 -11.11 9.78
CA ALA A 262 -12.72 -11.92 8.80
C ALA A 262 -13.54 -13.14 8.40
N GLU A 263 -14.15 -13.84 9.35
CA GLU A 263 -15.08 -14.96 9.15
C GLU A 263 -16.27 -14.54 8.28
N LEU A 264 -16.94 -13.43 8.62
CA LEU A 264 -18.07 -12.91 7.84
C LEU A 264 -17.65 -12.48 6.42
N LYS A 265 -16.44 -11.96 6.23
CA LYS A 265 -15.88 -11.71 4.88
C LYS A 265 -15.60 -13.01 4.12
N SER A 266 -15.14 -14.05 4.81
CA SER A 266 -14.89 -15.37 4.23
C SER A 266 -16.19 -15.98 3.71
N HIS A 267 -17.25 -15.99 4.51
CA HIS A 267 -18.57 -16.49 4.08
C HIS A 267 -19.16 -15.70 2.92
N ILE A 268 -19.06 -14.36 2.91
CA ILE A 268 -19.50 -13.55 1.76
C ILE A 268 -18.68 -13.84 0.49
N MET A 269 -17.41 -14.22 0.62
CA MET A 269 -16.56 -14.59 -0.51
C MET A 269 -16.88 -16.01 -1.01
N GLU A 270 -17.19 -16.94 -0.11
CA GLU A 270 -17.62 -18.31 -0.38
C GLU A 270 -18.99 -18.33 -1.08
N GLU A 271 -19.98 -17.58 -0.57
CA GLU A 271 -21.29 -17.39 -1.21
C GLU A 271 -21.16 -16.84 -2.63
N LYS A 272 -20.31 -15.83 -2.83
CA LYS A 272 -20.02 -15.28 -4.17
C LYS A 272 -19.29 -16.25 -5.10
N MET A 273 -18.47 -17.15 -4.55
CA MET A 273 -17.80 -18.18 -5.33
C MET A 273 -18.82 -19.19 -5.85
N ILE A 274 -19.76 -19.62 -5.00
CA ILE A 274 -20.87 -20.51 -5.36
C ILE A 274 -21.79 -19.85 -6.40
N ASP A 275 -22.13 -18.56 -6.23
CA ASP A 275 -22.90 -17.80 -7.24
C ASP A 275 -22.20 -17.73 -8.61
N LEU A 276 -20.88 -17.58 -8.63
CA LEU A 276 -20.10 -17.54 -9.87
C LEU A 276 -19.97 -18.93 -10.51
N GLU A 277 -19.81 -19.99 -9.71
CA GLU A 277 -19.82 -21.38 -10.17
C GLU A 277 -21.17 -21.76 -10.80
N ASN A 278 -22.29 -21.39 -10.15
CA ASN A 278 -23.64 -21.56 -10.71
C ASN A 278 -23.82 -20.80 -12.03
N GLN A 279 -23.33 -19.56 -12.12
CA GLN A 279 -23.37 -18.78 -13.37
C GLN A 279 -22.44 -19.33 -14.46
N GLU A 280 -21.36 -20.01 -14.10
CA GLU A 280 -20.51 -20.71 -15.05
C GLU A 280 -21.21 -21.97 -15.57
N ALA A 281 -21.77 -22.78 -14.68
CA ALA A 281 -22.55 -23.98 -15.02
C ALA A 281 -23.72 -23.64 -15.97
N GLU A 282 -24.52 -22.61 -15.67
CA GLU A 282 -25.62 -22.18 -16.56
C GLU A 282 -25.11 -21.76 -17.95
N LYS A 283 -23.97 -21.07 -18.02
CA LYS A 283 -23.36 -20.68 -19.32
C LYS A 283 -22.81 -21.89 -20.07
N GLN A 284 -22.21 -22.85 -19.38
CA GLN A 284 -21.74 -24.10 -19.98
C GLN A 284 -22.92 -24.94 -20.50
N GLU A 285 -24.02 -25.04 -19.77
CA GLU A 285 -25.25 -25.71 -20.22
C GLU A 285 -25.81 -25.05 -21.48
N ARG A 286 -26.01 -23.73 -21.49
CA ARG A 286 -26.46 -22.99 -22.69
C ARG A 286 -25.50 -23.18 -23.88
N LEU A 287 -24.19 -23.28 -23.63
CA LEU A 287 -23.19 -23.53 -24.68
C LEU A 287 -23.34 -24.95 -25.24
N ASN A 288 -23.54 -25.96 -24.38
CA ASN A 288 -23.82 -27.33 -24.76
C ASN A 288 -25.14 -27.47 -25.53
N GLU A 289 -26.21 -26.78 -25.12
CA GLU A 289 -27.48 -26.69 -25.86
C GLU A 289 -27.28 -26.09 -27.25
N LEU A 290 -26.56 -24.97 -27.36
CA LEU A 290 -26.26 -24.33 -28.63
C LEU A 290 -25.41 -25.23 -29.55
N GLN A 291 -24.41 -25.95 -29.00
CA GLN A 291 -23.65 -26.95 -29.75
C GLN A 291 -24.52 -28.11 -30.21
N GLY A 292 -25.39 -28.64 -29.35
CA GLY A 292 -26.33 -29.71 -29.69
C GLY A 292 -27.34 -29.28 -30.76
N ASN A 293 -27.85 -28.05 -30.67
CA ASN A 293 -28.75 -27.47 -31.67
C ASN A 293 -28.05 -27.17 -32.99
N LEU A 294 -26.80 -26.68 -32.96
CA LEU A 294 -25.97 -26.49 -34.14
C LEU A 294 -25.65 -27.84 -34.82
N GLY A 295 -25.29 -28.86 -34.06
CA GLY A 295 -25.07 -30.22 -34.56
C GLY A 295 -26.32 -30.79 -35.23
N LYS A 296 -27.49 -30.69 -34.58
CA LYS A 296 -28.79 -31.05 -35.17
C LYS A 296 -29.09 -30.27 -36.45
N ALA A 297 -28.78 -28.97 -36.50
CA ALA A 297 -28.99 -28.13 -37.67
C ALA A 297 -28.05 -28.51 -38.84
N ILE A 298 -26.78 -28.80 -38.55
CA ILE A 298 -25.81 -29.29 -39.54
C ILE A 298 -26.30 -30.62 -40.13
N VAL A 299 -26.64 -31.61 -39.30
CA VAL A 299 -27.15 -32.91 -39.75
C VAL A 299 -28.42 -32.78 -40.60
N ARG A 300 -29.37 -31.91 -40.21
CA ARG A 300 -30.56 -31.62 -41.03
C ARG A 300 -30.19 -30.98 -42.38
N SER A 301 -29.26 -30.03 -42.40
CA SER A 301 -28.83 -29.37 -43.64
C SER A 301 -28.08 -30.32 -44.57
N GLU A 302 -27.27 -31.22 -44.02
CA GLU A 302 -26.56 -32.24 -44.80
C GLU A 302 -27.52 -33.29 -45.35
N ALA A 303 -28.49 -33.75 -44.56
CA ALA A 303 -29.56 -34.64 -45.03
C ALA A 303 -30.39 -34.01 -46.16
N TYR A 304 -30.70 -32.71 -46.06
CA TYR A 304 -31.40 -31.97 -47.11
C TYR A 304 -30.56 -31.88 -48.39
N ILE A 305 -29.26 -31.55 -48.28
CA ILE A 305 -28.34 -31.50 -49.43
C ILE A 305 -28.19 -32.87 -50.11
N ARG A 306 -28.21 -33.97 -49.35
CA ARG A 306 -28.19 -35.33 -49.93
C ARG A 306 -29.49 -35.65 -50.68
N LEU A 307 -30.65 -35.33 -50.10
CA LEU A 307 -31.95 -35.48 -50.78
C LEU A 307 -32.04 -34.64 -52.07
N GLU A 308 -31.47 -33.44 -52.08
CA GLU A 308 -31.42 -32.56 -53.26
C GLU A 308 -30.38 -33.02 -54.30
N GLY A 309 -29.41 -33.85 -53.90
CA GLY A 309 -28.40 -34.45 -54.78
C GLY A 309 -28.78 -35.80 -55.39
N ASP A 310 -29.69 -36.55 -54.77
CA ASP A 310 -30.13 -37.89 -55.20
C ASP A 310 -31.40 -37.87 -56.09
N GLU A 311 -31.88 -36.70 -56.53
CA GLU A 311 -32.92 -36.56 -57.57
C GLU A 311 -32.31 -36.73 -58.99
N PRO A 312 -32.55 -37.86 -59.70
CA PRO A 312 -31.98 -38.06 -61.03
C PRO A 312 -32.72 -37.25 -62.09
N SER A 313 -32.17 -36.07 -62.42
CA SER A 313 -32.59 -35.22 -63.53
C SER A 313 -32.80 -36.00 -64.84
N LYS A 314 -34.08 -36.28 -65.18
CA LYS A 314 -34.52 -36.88 -66.46
C LYS A 314 -35.27 -35.87 -67.35
N GLY A 315 -34.55 -34.83 -67.78
CA GLY A 315 -34.87 -34.01 -68.98
C GLY A 315 -36.21 -33.25 -68.98
N PRO A 316 -36.66 -32.71 -70.13
CA PRO A 316 -35.94 -32.50 -71.40
C PRO A 316 -35.75 -30.99 -71.74
N LYS A 317 -35.14 -30.71 -72.89
CA LYS A 317 -34.92 -29.34 -73.42
C LYS A 317 -36.25 -28.69 -73.85
N ALA A 318 -36.60 -27.52 -73.31
CA ALA A 318 -37.63 -26.65 -73.87
C ALA A 318 -37.17 -25.18 -73.88
N LYS A 319 -37.26 -24.52 -75.04
CA LYS A 319 -37.11 -23.07 -75.15
C LYS A 319 -38.47 -22.44 -74.81
N ILE A 320 -38.57 -21.73 -73.69
CA ILE A 320 -39.70 -20.83 -73.42
C ILE A 320 -39.13 -19.50 -72.95
N GLU A 321 -39.32 -18.46 -73.75
CA GLU A 321 -39.12 -17.08 -73.32
C GLU A 321 -40.24 -16.70 -72.36
N VAL A 322 -39.94 -16.58 -71.06
CA VAL A 322 -40.83 -15.87 -70.13
C VAL A 322 -40.02 -14.81 -69.39
N LYS A 323 -40.40 -13.55 -69.63
CA LYS A 323 -40.00 -12.43 -68.78
C LYS A 323 -40.63 -12.63 -67.39
N ILE A 324 -39.84 -13.05 -66.41
CA ILE A 324 -40.23 -13.02 -65.00
C ILE A 324 -39.17 -12.24 -64.24
N ASP A 325 -39.61 -11.15 -63.61
CA ASP A 325 -38.75 -10.25 -62.85
C ASP A 325 -38.05 -10.99 -61.72
N ARG A 326 -36.73 -11.14 -61.85
CA ARG A 326 -35.87 -11.65 -60.78
C ARG A 326 -35.78 -10.61 -59.67
N LYS A 327 -36.78 -10.61 -58.78
CA LYS A 327 -36.67 -10.01 -57.45
C LYS A 327 -35.50 -10.69 -56.74
N MET A 328 -34.35 -10.03 -56.73
CA MET A 328 -33.22 -10.45 -55.92
C MET A 328 -33.68 -10.49 -54.47
N HIS A 329 -33.82 -11.70 -53.91
CA HIS A 329 -33.69 -11.88 -52.47
C HIS A 329 -32.24 -11.58 -52.10
N HIS A 330 -31.94 -10.28 -51.98
CA HIS A 330 -30.88 -9.83 -51.11
C HIS A 330 -31.07 -10.57 -49.79
N LYS A 331 -30.07 -11.38 -49.40
CA LYS A 331 -29.93 -11.78 -48.01
C LYS A 331 -29.99 -10.48 -47.23
N LYS A 332 -31.10 -10.24 -46.52
CA LYS A 332 -31.20 -9.08 -45.64
C LYS A 332 -29.96 -9.16 -44.76
N LYS A 333 -29.08 -8.16 -44.89
CA LYS A 333 -28.13 -7.91 -43.81
C LYS A 333 -29.00 -7.86 -42.56
N VAL A 334 -28.53 -8.44 -41.47
CA VAL A 334 -29.12 -8.13 -40.17
C VAL A 334 -28.74 -6.67 -39.94
N GLU A 335 -29.57 -5.78 -40.49
CA GLU A 335 -29.65 -4.40 -40.08
C GLU A 335 -29.86 -4.49 -38.58
N TRP A 336 -28.82 -4.10 -37.84
CA TRP A 336 -28.96 -3.82 -36.43
C TRP A 336 -30.11 -2.84 -36.36
N SER A 337 -31.28 -3.30 -35.91
CA SER A 337 -32.44 -2.41 -35.89
C SER A 337 -32.06 -1.22 -35.02
N THR A 338 -32.51 -0.03 -35.41
CA THR A 338 -32.25 1.18 -34.63
C THR A 338 -32.65 0.97 -33.17
N ASP A 339 -33.72 0.20 -32.91
CA ASP A 339 -34.14 -0.22 -31.57
C ASP A 339 -33.11 -1.10 -30.83
N THR A 340 -32.38 -1.97 -31.53
CA THR A 340 -31.31 -2.80 -30.93
C THR A 340 -30.10 -1.95 -30.55
N ALA A 341 -29.71 -1.02 -31.42
CA ALA A 341 -28.66 -0.04 -31.13
C ALA A 341 -29.06 0.89 -29.97
N ILE A 342 -30.29 1.42 -29.99
CA ILE A 342 -30.86 2.27 -28.92
C ILE A 342 -30.99 1.49 -27.61
N ARG A 343 -31.34 0.19 -27.61
CA ARG A 343 -31.30 -0.64 -26.40
C ARG A 343 -29.89 -0.79 -25.86
N MET A 344 -28.90 -1.02 -26.71
CA MET A 344 -27.50 -1.13 -26.29
C MET A 344 -26.96 0.20 -25.74
N GLU A 345 -27.27 1.34 -26.37
CA GLU A 345 -26.91 2.66 -25.84
C GLU A 345 -27.60 2.97 -24.51
N LYS A 346 -28.89 2.64 -24.36
CA LYS A 346 -29.61 2.77 -23.09
C LYS A 346 -29.02 1.89 -21.99
N GLU A 347 -28.67 0.63 -22.29
CA GLU A 347 -27.97 -0.22 -21.33
C GLU A 347 -26.57 0.30 -20.99
N ALA A 348 -25.82 0.80 -21.97
CA ALA A 348 -24.49 1.39 -21.74
C ALA A 348 -24.59 2.64 -20.85
N ALA A 349 -25.57 3.51 -21.08
CA ALA A 349 -25.85 4.68 -20.25
C ALA A 349 -26.29 4.30 -18.82
N ILE A 350 -27.12 3.28 -18.66
CA ILE A 350 -27.49 2.78 -17.33
C ILE A 350 -26.26 2.19 -16.60
N ARG A 351 -25.36 1.50 -17.32
CA ARG A 351 -24.12 0.97 -16.75
C ARG A 351 -23.12 2.07 -16.39
N SER A 352 -22.97 3.13 -17.19
CA SER A 352 -22.09 4.25 -16.86
C SER A 352 -22.59 5.02 -15.64
N VAL A 353 -23.90 5.32 -15.57
CA VAL A 353 -24.51 5.96 -14.38
C VAL A 353 -24.33 5.09 -13.13
N LYS A 354 -24.56 3.77 -13.21
CA LYS A 354 -24.30 2.85 -12.08
C LYS A 354 -22.83 2.81 -11.66
N ALA A 355 -21.88 2.91 -12.60
CA ALA A 355 -20.46 2.95 -12.31
C ALA A 355 -20.04 4.27 -11.64
N GLU A 356 -20.63 5.41 -12.05
CA GLU A 356 -20.40 6.70 -11.40
C GLU A 356 -21.02 6.76 -10.00
N THR A 357 -22.24 6.25 -9.79
CA THR A 357 -22.83 6.21 -8.45
C THR A 357 -22.03 5.30 -7.51
N ALA A 358 -21.52 4.16 -7.99
CA ALA A 358 -20.62 3.31 -7.21
C ALA A 358 -19.34 4.04 -6.79
N LYS A 359 -18.66 4.75 -7.71
CA LYS A 359 -17.46 5.56 -7.40
C LYS A 359 -17.78 6.73 -6.45
N ALA A 360 -18.95 7.32 -6.55
CA ALA A 360 -19.38 8.39 -5.64
C ALA A 360 -19.61 7.86 -4.22
N ASP A 361 -20.22 6.68 -4.07
CA ASP A 361 -20.47 6.06 -2.77
C ASP A 361 -19.20 5.49 -2.14
N GLU A 362 -18.25 4.99 -2.94
CA GLU A 362 -16.90 4.61 -2.51
C GLU A 362 -16.13 5.79 -1.91
N ARG A 363 -16.05 6.92 -2.64
CA ARG A 363 -15.49 8.19 -2.11
C ARG A 363 -16.20 8.69 -0.84
N LYS A 364 -17.50 8.41 -0.71
CA LYS A 364 -18.30 8.75 0.49
C LYS A 364 -17.98 7.84 1.67
N ARG A 365 -17.60 6.58 1.44
CA ARG A 365 -17.09 5.65 2.47
C ARG A 365 -15.67 6.03 2.90
N GLU A 366 -14.77 6.35 1.98
CA GLU A 366 -13.41 6.84 2.29
C GLU A 366 -13.48 8.08 3.20
N ARG A 367 -14.30 9.08 2.82
CA ARG A 367 -14.54 10.28 3.64
C ARG A 367 -15.11 9.99 5.03
N ARG A 368 -15.85 8.88 5.22
CA ARG A 368 -16.34 8.46 6.54
C ARG A 368 -15.26 7.78 7.38
N GLN A 369 -14.32 7.06 6.76
CA GLN A 369 -13.18 6.47 7.48
C GLN A 369 -12.22 7.55 7.98
N PHE A 370 -11.90 8.56 7.16
CA PHE A 370 -11.06 9.70 7.57
C PHE A 370 -11.73 10.66 8.56
N LYS A 371 -13.06 10.59 8.75
CA LYS A 371 -13.81 11.48 9.64
C LYS A 371 -14.43 10.74 10.84
N ALA A 372 -13.96 9.54 11.14
CA ALA A 372 -14.23 8.90 12.41
C ALA A 372 -13.66 9.80 13.53
N PRO A 373 -14.48 10.23 14.51
CA PRO A 373 -13.99 11.07 15.59
C PRO A 373 -12.95 10.27 16.38
N GLN A 374 -11.71 10.78 16.43
CA GLN A 374 -10.78 10.36 17.46
C GLN A 374 -11.40 10.77 18.79
N ASN A 375 -11.94 9.80 19.53
CA ASN A 375 -12.31 9.96 20.92
C ASN A 375 -11.01 10.12 21.73
N LEU A 376 -10.42 11.31 21.66
CA LEU A 376 -9.37 11.72 22.58
C LEU A 376 -9.96 11.66 23.99
N PRO A 377 -9.27 11.02 24.96
CA PRO A 377 -9.76 10.96 26.33
C PRO A 377 -9.81 12.38 26.89
N ILE A 378 -11.02 12.85 27.18
CA ILE A 378 -11.23 14.10 27.92
C ILE A 378 -10.60 13.89 29.30
N MET A 379 -9.42 14.49 29.52
CA MET A 379 -8.76 14.48 30.82
C MET A 379 -9.71 15.07 31.87
N PRO A 380 -9.96 14.39 33.00
CA PRO A 380 -10.78 14.93 34.06
C PRO A 380 -10.09 16.17 34.63
N ARG A 381 -10.79 17.31 34.52
CA ARG A 381 -10.31 18.62 34.96
C ARG A 381 -10.25 18.66 36.48
N ASP A 382 -9.06 18.84 37.06
CA ASP A 382 -8.84 18.85 38.51
C ASP A 382 -9.82 19.77 39.25
N ARG A 383 -10.70 19.18 40.06
CA ARG A 383 -11.51 19.91 41.03
C ARG A 383 -10.73 20.03 42.34
N ARG A 384 -10.37 21.28 42.63
CA ARG A 384 -9.68 21.71 43.85
C ARG A 384 -10.38 21.22 45.13
N SER A 385 -9.55 20.73 46.05
CA SER A 385 -9.64 20.89 47.52
C SER A 385 -11.04 20.91 48.16
N VAL A 386 -11.40 19.81 48.83
CA VAL A 386 -12.30 19.83 50.00
C VAL A 386 -11.54 19.23 51.19
N VAL A 387 -11.69 19.86 52.35
CA VAL A 387 -10.96 19.59 53.59
C VAL A 387 -11.37 18.23 54.20
N PRO A 388 -10.45 17.42 54.76
CA PRO A 388 -10.81 16.19 55.46
C PRO A 388 -11.37 16.48 56.87
N SER A 389 -12.53 15.88 57.18
CA SER A 389 -13.06 15.78 58.55
C SER A 389 -12.51 14.51 59.22
N PRO A 390 -12.15 14.55 60.52
CA PRO A 390 -11.85 13.34 61.29
C PRO A 390 -13.14 12.64 61.77
N PHE A 391 -12.97 11.46 62.38
CA PHE A 391 -13.98 10.57 62.97
C PHE A 391 -14.96 9.85 62.03
N SER A 392 -14.71 8.56 61.79
CA SER A 392 -15.43 7.48 62.52
C SER A 392 -14.83 6.10 62.21
N GLN A 393 -14.63 5.27 63.23
CA GLN A 393 -14.43 3.82 63.05
C GLN A 393 -15.78 3.16 62.73
N PRO A 394 -15.78 1.96 62.13
CA PRO A 394 -16.14 0.83 63.00
C PRO A 394 -15.28 -0.42 62.82
N SER A 395 -15.39 -1.29 63.82
CA SER A 395 -14.71 -2.55 64.00
C SER A 395 -15.26 -3.70 63.14
N GLY A 396 -14.36 -4.58 62.68
CA GLY A 396 -14.57 -6.02 62.67
C GLY A 396 -15.30 -6.65 61.48
N SER A 397 -14.60 -7.52 60.75
CA SER A 397 -14.83 -8.97 60.88
C SER A 397 -13.84 -9.79 60.04
N THR A 398 -13.62 -11.03 60.46
CA THR A 398 -12.61 -11.97 59.97
C THR A 398 -13.04 -12.60 58.65
N GLY A 399 -12.14 -12.64 57.65
CA GLY A 399 -12.39 -13.33 56.38
C GLY A 399 -11.12 -13.55 55.57
N GLN A 400 -10.39 -14.63 55.85
CA GLN A 400 -9.25 -15.03 55.00
C GLN A 400 -9.75 -15.66 53.69
N PRO A 401 -9.35 -15.16 52.51
CA PRO A 401 -9.57 -15.87 51.26
C PRO A 401 -8.58 -17.03 51.13
N ARG A 402 -9.13 -18.24 51.09
CA ARG A 402 -8.41 -19.51 50.92
C ARG A 402 -7.69 -19.55 49.55
N MET A 403 -6.36 -19.46 49.55
CA MET A 403 -5.53 -19.57 48.35
C MET A 403 -5.77 -20.90 47.63
N THR A 404 -6.37 -20.86 46.44
CA THR A 404 -6.51 -22.03 45.56
C THR A 404 -5.26 -22.16 44.69
N MET A 405 -4.51 -23.25 44.89
CA MET A 405 -3.38 -23.62 44.04
C MET A 405 -3.84 -23.86 42.60
N LEU A 406 -3.60 -22.89 41.71
CA LEU A 406 -3.77 -23.08 40.27
C LEU A 406 -2.67 -24.02 39.77
N LYS A 407 -3.07 -25.18 39.22
CA LYS A 407 -2.15 -26.14 38.62
C LYS A 407 -1.43 -25.50 37.43
N GLU A 408 -0.10 -25.52 37.45
CA GLU A 408 0.72 -25.17 36.29
C GLU A 408 0.33 -26.06 35.11
N LYS A 409 -0.10 -25.43 34.01
CA LYS A 409 -0.11 -26.06 32.69
C LYS A 409 1.18 -25.66 32.00
N THR A 410 2.13 -26.60 31.94
CA THR A 410 3.41 -26.46 31.25
C THR A 410 3.21 -26.28 29.75
N SER A 411 2.95 -25.05 29.32
CA SER A 411 2.87 -24.70 27.91
C SER A 411 4.28 -24.68 27.31
N GLN A 412 4.61 -25.71 26.53
CA GLN A 412 5.90 -25.78 25.83
C GLN A 412 6.03 -24.58 24.88
N ARG A 413 6.91 -23.65 25.23
CA ARG A 413 7.23 -22.47 24.43
C ARG A 413 8.27 -22.89 23.39
N THR A 414 7.84 -23.11 22.16
CA THR A 414 8.76 -23.32 21.02
C THR A 414 9.54 -22.04 20.75
N VAL A 415 10.77 -21.98 21.27
CA VAL A 415 11.70 -20.87 21.00
C VAL A 415 12.36 -21.12 19.65
N THR A 416 11.81 -20.54 18.59
CA THR A 416 12.49 -20.44 17.29
C THR A 416 13.62 -19.42 17.38
N ALA A 417 14.79 -19.87 17.82
CA ALA A 417 16.01 -19.08 17.82
C ALA A 417 16.46 -18.80 16.38
N VAL A 418 16.09 -17.64 15.84
CA VAL A 418 16.65 -17.13 14.58
C VAL A 418 18.11 -16.74 14.83
N GLN A 419 19.04 -17.60 14.41
CA GLN A 419 20.46 -17.26 14.42
C GLN A 419 20.76 -16.20 13.35
N GLU A 420 20.88 -14.93 13.77
CA GLU A 420 21.51 -13.90 12.94
C GLU A 420 22.97 -14.28 12.64
N ARG A 421 23.22 -14.82 11.45
CA ARG A 421 24.58 -14.89 10.88
C ARG A 421 25.03 -13.48 10.52
N ARG A 422 25.65 -12.77 11.46
CA ARG A 422 26.38 -11.53 11.18
C ARG A 422 27.50 -11.82 10.19
N VAL A 423 27.44 -11.18 9.02
CA VAL A 423 28.54 -11.21 8.04
C VAL A 423 29.72 -10.42 8.61
N LEU A 424 30.89 -11.05 8.69
CA LEU A 424 32.12 -10.41 9.12
C LEU A 424 32.50 -9.31 8.12
N ARG A 425 32.63 -8.05 8.59
CA ARG A 425 33.25 -6.99 7.80
C ARG A 425 34.74 -7.28 7.61
N PRO A 426 35.30 -7.10 6.40
CA PRO A 426 36.74 -7.20 6.20
C PRO A 426 37.45 -6.08 6.96
N ASN A 427 38.46 -6.46 7.75
CA ASN A 427 39.30 -5.54 8.49
C ASN A 427 40.27 -4.84 7.53
N SER A 428 40.21 -3.50 7.43
CA SER A 428 41.09 -2.72 6.57
C SER A 428 41.51 -1.41 7.23
N GLY A 429 42.77 -1.01 7.02
CA GLY A 429 43.25 0.34 7.34
C GLY A 429 44.06 0.48 8.63
N SER A 430 45.22 -0.19 8.71
CA SER A 430 46.29 0.26 9.61
C SER A 430 46.81 1.63 9.17
N CYS A 431 46.54 2.69 9.95
CA CYS A 431 47.19 3.99 9.77
C CYS A 431 48.34 4.14 10.77
N GLN A 432 49.56 4.25 10.26
CA GLN A 432 50.78 4.35 11.06
C GLN A 432 50.89 5.69 11.79
N GLY A 433 51.35 5.65 13.04
CA GLY A 433 51.61 6.86 13.82
C GLY A 433 52.83 7.64 13.29
N LYS A 434 52.62 8.92 12.96
CA LYS A 434 53.74 9.85 12.72
C LYS A 434 54.40 10.22 14.05
N LYS A 435 55.68 9.90 14.19
CA LYS A 435 56.55 10.40 15.26
C LYS A 435 56.59 11.94 15.22
N ARG A 436 56.37 12.59 16.36
CA ARG A 436 56.73 14.01 16.56
C ARG A 436 58.24 14.07 16.81
N ASN A 437 58.96 14.83 16.00
CA ASN A 437 60.33 15.22 16.32
C ASN A 437 60.31 16.35 17.35
N THR A 438 61.24 16.27 18.29
CA THR A 438 61.62 17.35 19.20
C THR A 438 62.41 18.43 18.49
N LYS A 439 62.18 19.68 18.88
CA LYS A 439 63.17 20.74 19.04
C LYS A 439 62.61 21.76 20.04
#